data_AF-A0A7H5F4F0-F1
#
_entry.id   AF-A0A7H5F4F0-F1
#
_cell.length_a   1.000
_cell.length_b   1.000
_cell.length_c   1.000
_cell.angle_alpha   90.00
_cell.angle_beta   90.00
_cell.angle_gamma   90.00
#
_symmetry.space_group_name_H-M   'P 1'
#
loop_
_entity.id
_entity.type
_entity.pdbx_description
1 polymer ?
#
loop_
_entity_poly.entity_id
_entity_poly.type
_entity_poly.pdbx_seq_one_letter_code
_entity_poly.pdbx_strand_id
1 'polypeptide(L)'
;MRWKKILFSTAASLFNFLNGALIGALLGAPAAEGQMLAAGAIVFFYMIIGAVFGLAFTLFLAWRWDATRMRNMAIGAGVLALIMVGITYKLAEQRRAERQQRQQESLEGRVSPKPAAPAKDTLELTEKTQPAVERQAGPGLAVEGLGLVRVPFSAQGIRLPFFATSAVRTTTAVDSLVYDNDRGNFSLRYAPPYLMPFYQKMDYQTLLFRFSGISPQAVQLEVNEGQGRKLWVPREAVEVKFWPDFLAGVAVVHALDPANNPVRRRALPHAPTADFPEGTQWMPRVVEGDWIGVLPLMPDGSRPEIPVWLRWRKDGQLLVGWDYFM
;
A
#
# COMPACT_ATOMS: atom_id res chain seq x y z
N MET A 1 4.87 -16.83 -56.17
CA MET A 1 5.00 -17.80 -55.05
C MET A 1 5.44 -17.17 -53.73
N ARG A 2 6.28 -16.12 -53.72
CA ARG A 2 6.79 -15.48 -52.49
C ARG A 2 5.73 -14.75 -51.64
N TRP A 3 4.75 -14.09 -52.25
CA TRP A 3 3.75 -13.31 -51.51
C TRP A 3 2.88 -14.15 -50.56
N LYS A 4 2.53 -15.39 -50.94
CA LYS A 4 1.73 -16.31 -50.09
C LYS A 4 2.47 -16.70 -48.82
N LYS A 5 3.81 -16.85 -48.89
CA LYS A 5 4.65 -17.15 -47.71
C LYS A 5 4.76 -15.94 -46.79
N ILE A 6 4.87 -14.74 -47.35
CA ILE A 6 4.90 -13.49 -46.58
C ILE A 6 3.57 -13.30 -45.84
N LEU A 7 2.45 -13.39 -46.56
CA LEU A 7 1.11 -13.25 -45.96
C LEU A 7 0.87 -14.26 -44.83
N PHE A 8 1.27 -15.52 -45.04
CA PHE A 8 1.18 -16.55 -44.02
C PHE A 8 2.03 -16.23 -42.78
N SER A 9 3.28 -15.80 -42.98
CA SER A 9 4.18 -15.46 -41.88
C SER A 9 3.67 -14.27 -41.07
N THR A 10 3.14 -13.23 -41.74
CA THR A 10 2.52 -12.08 -41.08
C THR A 10 1.27 -12.50 -40.28
N ALA A 11 0.38 -13.29 -40.88
CA ALA A 11 -0.83 -13.76 -40.20
C ALA A 11 -0.51 -14.65 -38.99
N ALA A 12 0.47 -15.54 -39.11
CA ALA A 12 0.88 -16.41 -38.02
C ALA A 12 1.66 -15.66 -36.92
N SER A 13 2.43 -14.62 -37.26
CA SER A 13 3.06 -13.74 -36.27
C SER A 13 1.99 -12.96 -35.49
N LEU A 14 0.98 -12.42 -36.15
CA LEU A 14 -0.14 -11.74 -35.51
C LEU A 14 -0.94 -12.69 -34.61
N PHE A 15 -1.11 -13.94 -35.06
CA PHE A 15 -1.76 -14.97 -34.25
C PHE A 15 -0.97 -15.26 -32.96
N ASN A 16 0.34 -15.43 -33.04
CA ASN A 16 1.17 -15.67 -31.86
C ASN A 16 1.23 -14.45 -30.92
N PHE A 17 1.17 -13.23 -31.47
CA PHE A 17 1.03 -12.01 -30.68
C PHE A 17 -0.25 -12.01 -29.84
N LEU A 18 -1.39 -12.41 -30.42
CA LEU A 18 -2.66 -12.54 -29.70
C LEU A 18 -2.64 -13.67 -28.66
N ASN A 19 -1.98 -14.79 -28.95
CA ASN A 19 -1.79 -15.85 -27.94
C ASN A 19 -0.89 -15.39 -26.79
N GLY A 20 0.14 -14.59 -27.08
CA GLY A 20 0.96 -13.93 -26.07
C GLY A 20 0.11 -13.01 -25.17
N ALA A 21 -0.81 -12.24 -25.75
CA ALA A 21 -1.77 -11.43 -24.98
C ALA A 21 -2.62 -12.29 -24.05
N LEU A 22 -3.12 -13.42 -24.54
CA LEU A 22 -3.97 -14.34 -23.78
C LEU A 22 -3.22 -14.95 -22.58
N ILE A 23 -1.99 -15.41 -22.81
CA ILE A 23 -1.11 -15.94 -21.76
C ILE A 23 -0.79 -14.84 -20.75
N GLY A 24 -0.45 -13.64 -21.23
CA GLY A 24 -0.21 -12.47 -20.39
C GLY A 24 -1.43 -12.09 -19.55
N ALA A 25 -2.64 -12.20 -20.09
CA ALA A 25 -3.87 -11.94 -19.35
C ALA A 25 -4.16 -13.01 -18.30
N LEU A 26 -3.89 -14.28 -18.60
CA LEU A 26 -4.08 -15.40 -17.67
C LEU A 26 -3.06 -15.36 -16.52
N LEU A 27 -1.79 -15.12 -16.82
CA LEU A 27 -0.70 -15.07 -15.85
C LEU A 27 -0.61 -13.72 -15.12
N GLY A 28 -0.92 -12.63 -15.80
CA GLY A 28 -0.85 -11.27 -15.27
C GLY A 28 -2.05 -10.88 -14.40
N ALA A 29 -3.22 -11.50 -14.59
CA ALA A 29 -4.40 -11.23 -13.77
C ALA A 29 -4.17 -11.41 -12.26
N PRO A 30 -3.58 -12.51 -11.77
CA PRO A 30 -3.27 -12.67 -10.34
C PRO A 30 -2.04 -11.85 -9.89
N ALA A 31 -1.09 -11.56 -10.79
CA ALA A 31 0.15 -10.84 -10.45
C ALA A 31 -0.04 -9.32 -10.35
N ALA A 32 -1.16 -8.78 -10.83
CA ALA A 32 -1.43 -7.34 -10.90
C ALA A 32 -2.80 -6.93 -10.31
N GLU A 33 -3.35 -7.74 -9.40
CA GLU A 33 -4.55 -7.35 -8.65
C GLU A 33 -4.26 -6.04 -7.88
N GLY A 34 -5.05 -5.00 -8.15
CA GLY A 34 -4.89 -3.67 -7.53
C GLY A 34 -4.02 -2.67 -8.31
N GLN A 35 -3.31 -3.07 -9.37
CA GLN A 35 -2.47 -2.18 -10.18
C GLN A 35 -2.77 -2.33 -11.68
N MET A 36 -3.80 -1.60 -12.14
CA MET A 36 -4.26 -1.66 -13.55
C MET A 36 -3.15 -1.36 -14.57
N LEU A 37 -2.22 -0.47 -14.25
CA LEU A 37 -1.13 -0.09 -15.15
C LEU A 37 -0.09 -1.22 -15.30
N ALA A 38 0.24 -1.90 -14.19
CA ALA A 38 1.18 -3.02 -14.18
C ALA A 38 0.62 -4.24 -14.91
N ALA A 39 -0.69 -4.50 -14.78
CA ALA A 39 -1.38 -5.55 -15.53
C ALA A 39 -1.23 -5.37 -17.05
N GLY A 40 -1.41 -4.14 -17.54
CA GLY A 40 -1.25 -3.80 -18.95
C GLY A 40 0.19 -4.03 -19.46
N ALA A 41 1.19 -3.64 -18.66
CA ALA A 41 2.60 -3.82 -19.02
C ALA A 41 2.99 -5.30 -19.11
N ILE A 42 2.50 -6.15 -18.20
CA ILE A 42 2.74 -7.59 -18.22
C ILE A 42 2.14 -8.22 -19.49
N VAL A 43 0.88 -7.89 -19.80
CA VAL A 43 0.21 -8.39 -21.03
C VAL A 43 1.00 -7.98 -22.26
N PHE A 44 1.42 -6.72 -22.35
CA PHE A 44 2.21 -6.20 -23.47
C PHE A 44 3.58 -6.90 -23.61
N PHE A 45 4.25 -7.18 -22.50
CA PHE A 45 5.51 -7.91 -22.51
C PHE A 45 5.35 -9.32 -23.11
N TYR A 46 4.33 -10.06 -22.69
CA TYR A 46 4.05 -11.38 -23.25
C TYR A 46 3.60 -11.35 -24.72
N MET A 47 2.95 -10.26 -25.16
CA MET A 47 2.63 -10.04 -26.58
C MET A 47 3.89 -9.92 -27.43
N ILE A 48 4.90 -9.16 -26.99
CA ILE A 48 6.17 -9.01 -27.69
C ILE A 48 6.90 -10.35 -27.77
N ILE A 49 7.01 -11.08 -26.65
CA ILE A 49 7.63 -12.40 -26.63
C ILE A 49 6.93 -13.34 -27.62
N GLY A 50 5.60 -13.38 -27.57
CA GLY A 50 4.79 -14.18 -28.49
C GLY A 50 5.05 -13.84 -29.97
N ALA A 51 5.13 -12.55 -30.31
CA ALA A 51 5.43 -12.13 -31.68
C ALA A 51 6.83 -12.55 -32.14
N VAL A 52 7.86 -12.37 -31.31
CA VAL A 52 9.25 -12.73 -31.66
C VAL A 52 9.37 -14.24 -31.88
N PHE A 53 8.86 -15.06 -30.96
CA PHE A 53 8.86 -16.51 -31.12
C PHE A 53 8.01 -16.96 -32.30
N GLY A 54 6.84 -16.35 -32.50
CA GLY A 54 5.96 -16.65 -33.63
C GLY A 54 6.62 -16.35 -34.97
N LEU A 55 7.31 -15.22 -35.09
CA LEU A 55 8.04 -14.86 -36.31
C LEU A 55 9.18 -15.86 -36.58
N ALA A 56 9.99 -16.18 -35.57
CA ALA A 56 11.09 -17.13 -35.71
C ALA A 56 10.59 -18.52 -36.12
N PHE A 57 9.53 -19.00 -35.47
CA PHE A 57 8.91 -20.30 -35.78
C PHE A 57 8.31 -20.33 -37.19
N THR A 58 7.63 -19.26 -37.60
CA THR A 58 7.00 -19.20 -38.93
C THR A 58 8.02 -19.11 -40.06
N LEU A 59 9.13 -18.38 -39.87
CA LEU A 59 10.25 -18.37 -40.81
C LEU A 59 10.89 -19.75 -40.94
N PHE A 60 11.08 -20.45 -39.83
CA PHE A 60 11.60 -21.83 -39.83
C PHE A 60 10.67 -22.78 -40.60
N LEU A 61 9.36 -22.73 -40.37
CA LEU A 61 8.40 -23.55 -41.10
C LEU A 61 8.33 -23.19 -42.59
N ALA A 62 8.39 -21.89 -42.93
CA ALA A 62 8.38 -21.43 -44.32
C ALA A 62 9.62 -21.86 -45.11
N TRP A 63 10.74 -22.06 -44.41
CA TRP A 63 11.97 -22.65 -44.95
C TRP A 63 11.85 -24.17 -45.12
N ARG A 64 11.29 -24.86 -44.12
CA ARG A 64 11.30 -26.34 -44.06
C ARG A 64 10.21 -27.02 -44.88
N TRP A 65 9.07 -26.38 -45.12
CA TRP A 65 7.87 -27.04 -45.67
C TRP A 65 7.26 -26.38 -46.91
N ASP A 66 6.52 -27.20 -47.66
CA ASP A 66 5.76 -26.80 -48.85
C ASP A 66 4.44 -26.10 -48.50
N ALA A 67 3.97 -25.27 -49.44
CA ALA A 67 2.78 -24.42 -49.26
C ALA A 67 1.51 -25.19 -48.89
N THR A 68 1.34 -26.42 -49.38
CA THR A 68 0.17 -27.26 -49.10
C THR A 68 0.11 -27.70 -47.63
N ARG A 69 1.25 -28.07 -47.04
CA ARG A 69 1.33 -28.45 -45.62
C ARG A 69 1.11 -27.24 -44.71
N MET A 70 1.68 -26.09 -45.07
CA MET A 70 1.44 -24.83 -44.33
C MET A 70 -0.04 -24.45 -44.32
N ARG A 71 -0.76 -24.61 -45.43
CA ARG A 71 -2.21 -24.32 -45.49
C ARG A 71 -3.02 -25.19 -44.53
N ASN A 72 -2.77 -26.49 -44.50
CA ASN A 72 -3.51 -27.40 -43.63
C ASN A 72 -3.25 -27.10 -42.15
N MET A 73 -2.01 -26.74 -41.80
CA MET A 73 -1.66 -26.33 -40.43
C MET A 73 -2.28 -24.98 -40.05
N ALA A 74 -2.37 -24.03 -40.99
CA ALA A 74 -3.05 -22.76 -40.79
C ALA A 74 -4.53 -22.96 -40.40
N ILE A 75 -5.22 -23.87 -41.11
CA ILE A 75 -6.61 -24.21 -40.84
C ILE A 75 -6.75 -24.84 -39.45
N GLY A 76 -5.89 -25.80 -39.12
CA GLY A 76 -5.88 -26.43 -37.78
C GLY A 76 -5.63 -25.42 -36.65
N ALA A 77 -4.67 -24.52 -36.83
CA ALA A 77 -4.39 -23.45 -35.87
C ALA A 77 -5.58 -22.48 -35.73
N GLY A 78 -6.26 -22.16 -36.83
CA GLY A 78 -7.48 -21.34 -36.82
C GLY A 78 -8.64 -21.99 -36.05
N VAL A 79 -8.83 -23.30 -36.18
CA VAL A 79 -9.84 -24.04 -35.39
C VAL A 79 -9.47 -24.04 -33.91
N LEU A 80 -8.20 -24.30 -33.58
CA LEU A 80 -7.74 -24.27 -32.18
C LEU A 80 -7.91 -22.88 -31.55
N ALA A 81 -7.65 -21.82 -32.32
CA ALA A 81 -7.88 -20.44 -31.90
C ALA A 81 -9.33 -20.18 -31.49
N LEU A 82 -10.28 -20.62 -32.33
CA LEU A 82 -11.71 -20.45 -32.06
C LEU A 82 -12.14 -21.21 -30.80
N ILE A 83 -11.59 -22.41 -30.57
CA ILE A 83 -11.82 -23.17 -29.34
C ILE A 83 -11.29 -22.39 -28.12
N MET A 84 -10.08 -21.84 -28.20
CA MET A 84 -9.49 -21.05 -27.11
C MET A 84 -10.30 -19.78 -26.81
N VAL A 85 -10.78 -19.08 -27.84
CA VAL A 85 -11.68 -17.93 -27.67
C VAL A 85 -12.97 -18.36 -26.97
N GLY A 86 -13.58 -19.49 -27.37
CA GLY A 86 -14.77 -20.03 -26.71
C GLY A 86 -14.56 -20.36 -25.22
N ILE A 87 -13.42 -20.95 -24.87
CA ILE A 87 -13.06 -21.25 -23.47
C ILE A 87 -12.89 -19.96 -22.66
N THR A 88 -12.15 -18.99 -23.21
CA THR A 88 -11.90 -17.71 -22.51
C THR A 88 -13.17 -16.89 -22.34
N TYR A 89 -14.08 -16.91 -23.32
CA TYR A 89 -15.40 -16.31 -23.20
C TYR A 89 -16.20 -16.93 -22.06
N LYS A 90 -16.28 -18.28 -21.99
CA LYS A 90 -16.95 -18.98 -20.89
C LYS A 90 -16.34 -18.67 -19.51
N LEU A 91 -15.01 -18.62 -19.41
CA LEU A 91 -14.32 -18.25 -18.17
C LEU A 91 -14.62 -16.80 -17.74
N ALA A 92 -14.67 -15.88 -18.70
CA ALA A 92 -15.03 -14.49 -18.43
C ALA A 92 -16.49 -14.36 -17.97
N GLU A 93 -17.39 -15.15 -18.55
CA GLU A 93 -18.80 -15.21 -18.16
C GLU A 93 -18.97 -15.78 -16.73
N GLN A 94 -18.28 -16.89 -16.39
CA GLN A 94 -18.27 -17.43 -15.03
C GLN A 94 -17.77 -16.41 -14.01
N ARG A 95 -16.67 -15.70 -14.31
CA ARG A 95 -16.15 -14.65 -13.41
C ARG A 95 -17.12 -13.47 -13.25
N ARG A 96 -17.91 -13.15 -14.28
CA ARG A 96 -18.96 -12.12 -14.17
C ARG A 96 -20.09 -12.58 -13.25
N ALA A 97 -20.52 -13.84 -13.37
CA ALA A 97 -21.54 -14.43 -12.51
C ALA A 97 -21.09 -14.49 -11.04
N GLU A 98 -19.85 -14.90 -10.77
CA GLU A 98 -19.27 -14.91 -9.41
C GLU A 98 -19.19 -13.50 -8.80
N ARG A 99 -18.82 -12.48 -9.61
CA ARG A 99 -18.80 -11.08 -9.15
C ARG A 99 -20.19 -10.56 -8.80
N GLN A 100 -21.21 -10.93 -9.58
CA GLN A 100 -22.61 -10.58 -9.30
C GLN A 100 -23.13 -11.28 -8.04
N GLN A 101 -22.82 -12.56 -7.84
CA GLN A 101 -23.15 -13.29 -6.60
C GLN A 101 -22.48 -12.68 -5.38
N ARG A 102 -21.18 -12.36 -5.43
CA ARG A 102 -20.49 -11.68 -4.30
C ARG A 102 -21.09 -10.31 -4.00
N GLN A 103 -21.55 -9.58 -5.02
CA GLN A 103 -22.27 -8.31 -4.82
C GLN A 103 -23.64 -8.53 -4.17
N GLN A 104 -24.41 -9.54 -4.58
CA GLN A 104 -25.68 -9.89 -3.94
C GLN A 104 -25.51 -10.38 -2.50
N GLU A 105 -24.54 -11.26 -2.21
CA GLU A 105 -24.24 -11.70 -0.84
C GLU A 105 -23.81 -10.53 0.07
N SER A 106 -23.06 -9.55 -0.48
CA SER A 106 -22.70 -8.33 0.27
C SER A 106 -23.87 -7.40 0.55
N LEU A 107 -24.96 -7.51 -0.22
CA LEU A 107 -26.21 -6.74 -0.03
C LEU A 107 -27.19 -7.48 0.90
N GLU A 108 -27.27 -8.81 0.83
CA GLU A 108 -28.12 -9.63 1.69
C GLU A 108 -27.54 -9.82 3.11
N GLY A 109 -26.21 -9.79 3.28
CA GLY A 109 -25.55 -9.84 4.60
C GLY A 109 -25.76 -8.61 5.50
N ARG A 110 -26.50 -7.58 5.03
CA ARG A 110 -26.82 -6.37 5.80
C ARG A 110 -28.22 -6.37 6.46
N VAL A 111 -28.97 -7.47 6.42
CA VAL A 111 -30.31 -7.53 7.04
C VAL A 111 -30.36 -8.59 8.14
N SER A 112 -30.09 -8.14 9.38
CA SER A 112 -30.92 -8.40 10.58
C SER A 112 -30.16 -7.96 11.85
N PRO A 113 -30.53 -6.84 12.50
CA PRO A 113 -30.11 -6.62 13.88
C PRO A 113 -30.86 -7.64 14.75
N LYS A 114 -30.11 -8.60 15.32
CA LYS A 114 -30.61 -9.47 16.38
C LYS A 114 -30.85 -8.59 17.62
N PRO A 115 -32.02 -8.64 18.29
CA PRO A 115 -32.26 -7.86 19.49
C PRO A 115 -31.26 -8.25 20.59
N ALA A 116 -30.44 -7.29 21.01
CA ALA A 116 -29.59 -7.44 22.18
C ALA A 116 -30.48 -7.38 23.44
N ALA A 117 -30.24 -8.31 24.36
CA ALA A 117 -30.84 -8.34 25.69
C ALA A 117 -30.52 -7.03 26.46
N PRO A 118 -31.39 -6.59 27.39
CA PRO A 118 -31.21 -5.33 28.08
C PRO A 118 -30.01 -5.42 29.05
N ALA A 119 -28.95 -4.70 28.75
CA ALA A 119 -27.89 -4.39 29.70
C ALA A 119 -28.33 -3.21 30.57
N LYS A 120 -28.19 -3.36 31.88
CA LYS A 120 -28.50 -2.35 32.91
C LYS A 120 -27.65 -1.09 32.72
N ASP A 121 -28.31 0.05 32.98
CA ASP A 121 -27.81 1.40 33.25
C ASP A 121 -26.28 1.58 33.26
N THR A 122 -25.77 2.35 32.31
CA THR A 122 -24.69 3.31 32.55
C THR A 122 -24.71 4.40 31.46
N LEU A 123 -25.14 5.60 31.88
CA LEU A 123 -24.85 6.94 31.35
C LEU A 123 -24.96 7.18 29.83
N GLU A 124 -26.03 7.88 29.47
CA GLU A 124 -26.21 8.58 28.21
C GLU A 124 -25.06 9.59 27.98
N LEU A 125 -24.19 9.30 27.02
CA LEU A 125 -23.44 10.31 26.28
C LEU A 125 -23.95 10.28 24.85
N THR A 126 -24.58 11.39 24.46
CA THR A 126 -25.12 11.62 23.12
C THR A 126 -24.02 11.47 22.07
N GLU A 127 -23.97 10.30 21.43
CA GLU A 127 -23.07 9.99 20.35
C GLU A 127 -23.66 10.54 19.04
N LYS A 128 -23.21 11.73 18.65
CA LYS A 128 -23.45 12.25 17.30
C LYS A 128 -22.56 11.44 16.37
N THR A 129 -23.12 10.40 15.76
CA THR A 129 -22.48 9.60 14.71
C THR A 129 -22.15 10.51 13.53
N GLN A 130 -20.90 10.95 13.45
CA GLN A 130 -20.33 11.49 12.22
C GLN A 130 -19.78 10.33 11.39
N PRO A 131 -19.96 10.34 10.06
CA PRO A 131 -19.42 9.31 9.19
C PRO A 131 -17.91 9.27 9.32
N ALA A 132 -17.32 8.09 9.10
CA ALA A 132 -15.88 7.87 9.03
C ALA A 132 -15.27 8.76 7.94
N VAL A 133 -14.91 9.98 8.32
CA VAL A 133 -13.97 10.82 7.59
C VAL A 133 -12.64 10.12 7.74
N GLU A 134 -12.07 9.71 6.61
CA GLU A 134 -10.65 9.47 6.46
C GLU A 134 -9.92 10.73 6.92
N ARG A 135 -9.69 10.84 8.23
CA ARG A 135 -8.84 11.88 8.79
C ARG A 135 -7.43 11.51 8.37
N GLN A 136 -7.03 12.01 7.19
CA GLN A 136 -5.65 12.42 7.01
C GLN A 136 -5.32 13.24 8.25
N ALA A 137 -4.34 12.79 9.05
CA ALA A 137 -3.89 13.49 10.22
C ALA A 137 -3.63 14.95 9.79
N GLY A 138 -4.50 15.86 10.23
CA GLY A 138 -4.36 17.27 9.92
C GLY A 138 -3.02 17.76 10.48
N PRO A 139 -2.43 18.80 9.87
CA PRO A 139 -1.18 19.34 10.34
C PRO A 139 -1.31 19.81 11.79
N GLY A 140 -0.54 19.19 12.68
CA GLY A 140 -0.16 19.76 13.97
C GLY A 140 -1.17 19.63 15.10
N LEU A 141 -1.09 18.52 15.83
CA LEU A 141 -1.41 18.52 17.25
C LEU A 141 -0.19 17.97 18.00
N ALA A 142 0.17 18.66 19.08
CA ALA A 142 1.30 18.37 19.95
C ALA A 142 1.51 16.86 20.12
N VAL A 143 2.51 16.31 19.45
CA VAL A 143 2.72 14.86 19.49
C VAL A 143 3.51 14.51 20.73
N GLU A 144 2.79 14.26 21.82
CA GLU A 144 3.35 13.61 23.00
C GLU A 144 3.73 12.17 22.66
N GLY A 145 4.96 11.77 22.99
CA GLY A 145 5.45 10.42 22.74
C GLY A 145 6.94 10.37 22.42
N LEU A 146 7.52 9.18 22.54
CA LEU A 146 8.93 8.94 22.26
C LEU A 146 9.20 8.70 20.76
N GLY A 147 8.15 8.36 20.02
CA GLY A 147 8.21 8.08 18.59
C GLY A 147 6.99 7.29 18.14
N LEU A 148 7.19 6.48 17.11
CA LEU A 148 6.17 5.64 16.50
C LEU A 148 6.55 4.17 16.56
N VAL A 149 5.53 3.34 16.56
CA VAL A 149 5.63 1.89 16.47
C VAL A 149 4.89 1.45 15.23
N ARG A 150 5.59 0.70 14.37
CA ARG A 150 5.01 0.06 13.19
C ARG A 150 4.68 -1.39 13.51
N VAL A 151 3.48 -1.82 13.13
CA VAL A 151 3.11 -3.23 13.18
C VAL A 151 3.51 -3.90 11.87
N PRO A 152 4.42 -4.91 11.90
CA PRO A 152 4.86 -5.58 10.69
C PRO A 152 3.76 -6.52 10.16
N PHE A 153 3.39 -6.34 8.89
CA PHE A 153 2.52 -7.24 8.16
C PHE A 153 3.34 -8.43 7.66
N SER A 154 3.09 -9.63 8.20
CA SER A 154 3.86 -10.83 7.88
C SER A 154 3.09 -11.77 6.94
N ALA A 155 3.78 -12.77 6.36
CA ALA A 155 3.13 -13.79 5.53
C ALA A 155 2.01 -14.54 6.28
N GLN A 156 2.09 -14.63 7.61
CA GLN A 156 1.12 -15.30 8.47
C GLN A 156 -0.01 -14.37 8.95
N GLY A 157 -0.02 -13.10 8.53
CA GLY A 157 -0.93 -12.10 9.06
C GLY A 157 -0.33 -11.27 10.20
N ILE A 158 -1.20 -10.69 11.02
CA ILE A 158 -0.85 -9.98 12.25
C ILE A 158 -1.59 -10.64 13.38
N ARG A 159 -0.89 -10.90 14.48
CA ARG A 159 -1.49 -11.26 15.77
C ARG A 159 -0.79 -10.45 16.85
N LEU A 160 -1.36 -9.29 17.17
CA LEU A 160 -0.78 -8.36 18.14
C LEU A 160 -1.62 -8.36 19.42
N PRO A 161 -1.21 -9.10 20.46
CA PRO A 161 -1.88 -9.07 21.75
C PRO A 161 -1.63 -7.76 22.49
N PHE A 162 -2.67 -7.24 23.16
CA PHE A 162 -2.62 -6.06 24.01
C PHE A 162 -2.69 -6.46 25.49
N PHE A 163 -1.90 -5.80 26.32
CA PHE A 163 -1.78 -6.08 27.75
C PHE A 163 -2.00 -4.80 28.57
N ALA A 164 -2.55 -4.96 29.78
CA ALA A 164 -2.73 -3.83 30.71
C ALA A 164 -1.43 -3.39 31.37
N THR A 165 -0.44 -4.28 31.48
CA THR A 165 0.83 -4.02 32.17
C THR A 165 2.03 -4.38 31.29
N SER A 166 3.22 -3.91 31.66
CA SER A 166 4.46 -4.19 30.95
C SER A 166 4.96 -5.64 31.11
N ALA A 167 4.37 -6.43 32.02
CA ALA A 167 4.71 -7.81 32.30
C ALA A 167 4.02 -8.78 31.32
N VAL A 168 4.25 -8.57 30.01
CA VAL A 168 3.54 -9.24 28.91
C VAL A 168 3.75 -10.76 28.86
N ARG A 169 4.78 -11.30 29.51
CA ARG A 169 5.06 -12.74 29.56
C ARG A 169 4.35 -13.49 30.69
N THR A 170 3.89 -12.78 31.71
CA THR A 170 3.30 -13.37 32.92
C THR A 170 1.85 -12.93 33.14
N THR A 171 1.31 -12.14 32.21
CA THR A 171 -0.07 -11.64 32.26
C THR A 171 -0.83 -12.11 31.03
N THR A 172 -2.15 -12.19 31.15
CA THR A 172 -3.02 -12.52 30.01
C THR A 172 -3.28 -11.27 29.18
N ALA A 173 -3.35 -11.44 27.86
CA ALA A 173 -3.77 -10.37 26.97
C ALA A 173 -5.20 -9.96 27.33
N VAL A 174 -5.45 -8.65 27.38
CA VAL A 174 -6.79 -8.08 27.62
C VAL A 174 -7.58 -7.98 26.32
N ASP A 175 -6.88 -7.88 25.20
CA ASP A 175 -7.45 -7.75 23.87
C ASP A 175 -6.40 -8.07 22.80
N SER A 176 -6.75 -8.03 21.52
CA SER A 176 -5.79 -8.26 20.42
C SER A 176 -6.21 -7.63 19.10
N LEU A 177 -5.23 -7.41 18.22
CA LEU A 177 -5.46 -7.08 16.83
C LEU A 177 -5.05 -8.26 15.95
N VAL A 178 -5.97 -8.69 15.09
CA VAL A 178 -5.78 -9.86 14.21
C VAL A 178 -6.10 -9.52 12.77
N TYR A 179 -5.09 -9.64 11.92
CA TYR A 179 -5.25 -9.69 10.47
C TYR A 179 -4.88 -11.08 9.97
N ASP A 180 -5.70 -11.62 9.07
CA ASP A 180 -5.31 -12.78 8.28
C ASP A 180 -4.70 -12.31 6.96
N ASN A 181 -3.77 -13.12 6.45
CA ASN A 181 -3.22 -12.94 5.11
C ASN A 181 -3.75 -14.06 4.20
N ASP A 182 -4.60 -13.71 3.24
CA ASP A 182 -5.01 -14.62 2.16
C ASP A 182 -4.27 -14.23 0.87
N ARG A 183 -3.16 -14.95 0.61
CA ARG A 183 -2.37 -14.81 -0.63
C ARG A 183 -1.87 -13.39 -0.92
N GLY A 184 -1.50 -12.64 0.12
CA GLY A 184 -1.02 -11.26 0.02
C GLY A 184 -2.08 -10.20 0.32
N ASN A 185 -3.36 -10.61 0.40
CA ASN A 185 -4.45 -9.74 0.79
C ASN A 185 -4.68 -9.85 2.30
N PHE A 186 -4.37 -8.78 3.01
CA PHE A 186 -4.62 -8.70 4.44
C PHE A 186 -6.07 -8.31 4.71
N SER A 187 -6.77 -9.16 5.46
CA SER A 187 -8.15 -8.90 5.88
C SER A 187 -8.20 -8.81 7.40
N LEU A 188 -8.88 -7.78 7.91
CA LEU A 188 -9.09 -7.62 9.34
C LEU A 188 -10.02 -8.74 9.81
N ARG A 189 -9.56 -9.57 10.75
CA ARG A 189 -10.39 -10.57 11.42
C ARG A 189 -11.00 -10.02 12.69
N TYR A 190 -10.20 -9.29 13.45
CA TYR A 190 -10.61 -8.76 14.72
C TYR A 190 -9.78 -7.53 15.08
N ALA A 191 -10.46 -6.47 15.49
CA ALA A 191 -9.88 -5.34 16.19
C ALA A 191 -10.81 -4.97 17.35
N PRO A 192 -10.26 -4.50 18.48
CA PRO A 192 -11.07 -3.92 19.53
C PRO A 192 -11.89 -2.74 18.97
N PRO A 193 -13.16 -2.54 19.40
CA PRO A 193 -13.99 -1.44 18.89
C PRO A 193 -13.43 -0.05 19.26
N TYR A 194 -12.56 0.00 20.27
CA TYR A 194 -11.88 1.22 20.68
C TYR A 194 -10.57 1.46 19.92
N LEU A 195 -10.11 0.56 19.05
CA LEU A 195 -8.83 0.72 18.38
C LEU A 195 -8.90 1.85 17.36
N MET A 196 -8.14 2.90 17.60
CA MET A 196 -7.99 4.03 16.70
C MET A 196 -6.50 4.37 16.60
N PRO A 197 -5.76 3.73 15.67
CA PRO A 197 -4.33 3.96 15.49
C PRO A 197 -4.04 5.41 15.12
N PHE A 198 -2.81 5.84 15.37
CA PHE A 198 -2.34 7.19 15.00
C PHE A 198 -2.33 7.38 13.48
N TYR A 199 -1.91 6.35 12.75
CA TYR A 199 -1.92 6.37 11.30
C TYR A 199 -2.21 4.98 10.76
N GLN A 200 -3.12 4.91 9.78
CA GLN A 200 -3.52 3.67 9.14
C GLN A 200 -3.66 3.87 7.64
N LYS A 201 -2.89 3.09 6.88
CA LYS A 201 -2.98 3.03 5.41
C LYS A 201 -2.91 1.57 4.98
N MET A 202 -4.06 0.97 4.69
CA MET A 202 -4.17 -0.49 4.47
C MET A 202 -3.66 -0.92 3.11
N ASP A 203 -3.80 -0.07 2.10
CA ASP A 203 -3.19 -0.20 0.77
C ASP A 203 -1.65 -0.29 0.83
N TYR A 204 -1.03 0.39 1.80
CA TYR A 204 0.41 0.29 2.07
C TYR A 204 0.75 -0.64 3.24
N GLN A 205 -0.21 -1.43 3.73
CA GLN A 205 -0.02 -2.37 4.84
C GLN A 205 0.74 -1.70 6.01
N THR A 206 0.31 -0.49 6.34
CA THR A 206 0.98 0.36 7.32
C THR A 206 0.00 0.70 8.43
N LEU A 207 0.42 0.36 9.65
CA LEU A 207 -0.29 0.65 10.88
C LEU A 207 0.73 1.20 11.88
N LEU A 208 0.55 2.46 12.25
CA LEU A 208 1.45 3.17 13.16
C LEU A 208 0.70 3.57 14.42
N PHE A 209 1.36 3.39 15.55
CA PHE A 209 0.91 3.84 16.87
C PHE A 209 1.94 4.77 17.48
N ARG A 210 1.50 5.76 18.25
CA ARG A 210 2.40 6.48 19.16
C ARG A 210 2.77 5.56 20.31
N PHE A 211 3.99 5.71 20.82
CA PHE A 211 4.38 5.07 22.07
C PHE A 211 4.92 6.07 23.08
N SER A 212 4.62 5.82 24.36
CA SER A 212 5.01 6.71 25.46
C SER A 212 5.81 6.00 26.56
N GLY A 213 5.94 4.67 26.49
CA GLY A 213 6.71 3.88 27.44
C GLY A 213 7.41 2.71 26.78
N ILE A 214 8.58 2.35 27.29
CA ILE A 214 9.35 1.20 26.84
C ILE A 214 9.85 0.42 28.05
N SER A 215 9.79 -0.89 27.97
CA SER A 215 10.41 -1.83 28.90
C SER A 215 11.30 -2.80 28.11
N PRO A 216 12.09 -3.66 28.80
CA PRO A 216 12.87 -4.68 28.11
C PRO A 216 12.04 -5.61 27.21
N GLN A 217 10.79 -5.88 27.59
CA GLN A 217 9.93 -6.87 26.92
C GLN A 217 8.71 -6.27 26.23
N ALA A 218 8.39 -5.00 26.48
CA ALA A 218 7.14 -4.44 26.03
C ALA A 218 7.26 -2.96 25.67
N VAL A 219 6.32 -2.50 24.85
CA VAL A 219 6.18 -1.10 24.45
C VAL A 219 4.76 -0.66 24.75
N GLN A 220 4.60 0.51 25.37
CA GLN A 220 3.30 1.07 25.69
C GLN A 220 2.83 1.93 24.52
N LEU A 221 1.86 1.41 23.79
CA LEU A 221 1.21 2.06 22.66
C LEU A 221 0.02 2.88 23.13
N GLU A 222 -0.20 4.01 22.48
CA GLU A 222 -1.49 4.68 22.50
C GLU A 222 -2.38 4.07 21.41
N VAL A 223 -3.32 3.22 21.85
CA VAL A 223 -4.18 2.42 20.96
C VAL A 223 -5.44 3.17 20.52
N ASN A 224 -5.74 4.30 21.14
CA ASN A 224 -6.82 5.20 20.74
C ASN A 224 -6.37 6.64 20.96
N GLU A 225 -6.06 7.35 19.87
CA GLU A 225 -5.62 8.76 19.93
C GLU A 225 -6.69 9.72 20.45
N GLY A 226 -7.97 9.45 20.20
CA GLY A 226 -9.08 10.33 20.59
C GLY A 226 -9.40 10.27 22.09
N GLN A 227 -9.04 9.16 22.75
CA GLN A 227 -9.28 8.93 24.17
C GLN A 227 -7.99 8.81 24.99
N GLY A 228 -6.81 8.89 24.35
CA GLY A 228 -5.52 8.71 25.01
C GLY A 228 -5.31 7.33 25.64
N ARG A 229 -6.06 6.30 25.21
CA ARG A 229 -6.00 4.96 25.82
C ARG A 229 -4.66 4.31 25.50
N LYS A 230 -3.99 3.80 26.53
CA LYS A 230 -2.66 3.17 26.41
C LYS A 230 -2.68 1.70 26.81
N LEU A 231 -2.03 0.85 26.02
CA LEU A 231 -1.87 -0.58 26.29
C LEU A 231 -0.44 -1.02 25.94
N TRP A 232 0.01 -2.09 26.57
CA TRP A 232 1.32 -2.67 26.30
C TRP A 232 1.25 -3.74 25.22
N VAL A 233 2.27 -3.82 24.38
CA VAL A 233 2.46 -4.92 23.42
C VAL A 233 3.84 -5.53 23.59
N PRO A 234 4.05 -6.80 23.20
CA PRO A 234 5.38 -7.41 23.18
C PRO A 234 6.30 -6.62 22.24
N ARG A 235 7.50 -6.28 22.72
CA ARG A 235 8.45 -5.48 21.94
C ARG A 235 8.90 -6.18 20.67
N GLU A 236 9.03 -7.51 20.73
CA GLU A 236 9.38 -8.36 19.60
C GLU A 236 8.31 -8.42 18.50
N ALA A 237 7.06 -8.05 18.81
CA ALA A 237 5.95 -8.10 17.86
C ALA A 237 5.85 -6.83 17.00
N VAL A 238 6.69 -5.82 17.24
CA VAL A 238 6.57 -4.51 16.61
C VAL A 238 7.93 -3.88 16.29
N GLU A 239 7.94 -2.97 15.33
CA GLU A 239 9.12 -2.17 14.98
C GLU A 239 9.03 -0.80 15.66
N VAL A 240 9.95 -0.52 16.59
CA VAL A 240 10.01 0.75 17.32
C VAL A 240 10.92 1.73 16.58
N LYS A 241 10.41 2.93 16.30
CA LYS A 241 11.14 4.04 15.68
C LYS A 241 11.01 5.28 16.57
N PHE A 242 12.12 5.76 17.12
CA PHE A 242 12.12 7.06 17.80
C PHE A 242 11.92 8.19 16.79
N TRP A 243 11.48 9.36 17.24
CA TRP A 243 11.23 10.49 16.34
C TRP A 243 12.40 10.83 15.40
N PRO A 244 13.66 10.92 15.86
CA PRO A 244 14.78 11.20 14.96
C PRO A 244 14.93 10.15 13.85
N ASP A 245 14.88 8.87 14.20
CA ASP A 245 15.01 7.77 13.25
C ASP A 245 13.83 7.70 12.28
N PHE A 246 12.63 7.98 12.78
CA PHE A 246 11.42 8.01 11.98
C PHE A 246 11.46 9.17 10.97
N LEU A 247 11.72 10.40 11.43
CA LEU A 247 11.73 11.61 10.60
C LEU A 247 12.87 11.60 9.59
N ALA A 248 13.99 10.94 9.88
CA ALA A 248 15.03 10.71 8.87
C ALA A 248 14.59 9.76 7.74
N GLY A 249 13.57 8.94 7.97
CA GLY A 249 13.11 7.90 7.05
C GLY A 249 11.82 8.22 6.28
N VAL A 250 11.17 9.35 6.53
CA VAL A 250 9.97 9.77 5.78
C VAL A 250 10.35 10.40 4.43
N ALA A 251 9.41 10.43 3.49
CA ALA A 251 9.67 10.97 2.16
C ALA A 251 9.81 12.49 2.18
N VAL A 252 8.90 13.17 2.88
CA VAL A 252 8.83 14.63 2.98
C VAL A 252 8.48 15.04 4.41
N VAL A 253 9.06 16.15 4.85
CA VAL A 253 8.62 16.90 6.03
C VAL A 253 8.13 18.29 5.62
N HIS A 254 7.27 18.88 6.41
CA HIS A 254 6.81 20.25 6.20
C HIS A 254 6.64 20.97 7.54
N ALA A 255 6.91 22.27 7.57
CA ALA A 255 6.67 23.08 8.74
C ALA A 255 5.16 23.19 8.97
N LEU A 256 4.70 22.92 10.20
CA LEU A 256 3.28 23.08 10.56
C LEU A 256 2.87 24.55 10.61
N ASP A 257 3.82 25.40 11.00
CA ASP A 257 3.68 26.85 11.02
C ASP A 257 4.95 27.46 10.41
N PRO A 258 5.01 27.63 9.08
CA PRO A 258 6.18 28.17 8.39
C PRO A 258 6.54 29.59 8.84
N ALA A 259 5.56 30.38 9.31
CA ALA A 259 5.78 31.75 9.75
C ALA A 259 6.59 31.80 11.06
N ASN A 260 6.29 30.90 12.00
CA ASN A 260 6.98 30.83 13.29
C ASN A 260 8.10 29.78 13.35
N ASN A 261 8.14 28.85 12.40
CA ASN A 261 9.18 27.84 12.25
C ASN A 261 9.78 27.86 10.82
N PRO A 262 10.44 28.95 10.43
CA PRO A 262 11.01 29.07 9.10
C PRO A 262 12.21 28.13 8.92
N VAL A 263 12.45 27.75 7.68
CA VAL A 263 13.66 27.01 7.27
C VAL A 263 14.88 27.92 7.42
N ARG A 264 15.98 27.37 7.93
CA ARG A 264 17.21 28.11 8.25
C ARG A 264 18.42 27.53 7.55
N ARG A 265 19.44 28.37 7.36
CA ARG A 265 20.71 27.92 6.74
C ARG A 265 21.57 27.06 7.67
N ARG A 266 21.29 27.03 8.98
CA ARG A 266 22.00 26.25 10.00
C ARG A 266 21.05 25.78 11.10
N ALA A 267 21.43 24.72 11.81
CA ALA A 267 20.73 24.15 12.97
C ALA A 267 20.81 25.03 14.24
N LEU A 268 20.51 26.32 14.13
CA LEU A 268 20.58 27.28 15.25
C LEU A 268 19.33 28.17 15.27
N PRO A 269 18.74 28.47 16.44
CA PRO A 269 17.53 29.29 16.54
C PRO A 269 17.66 30.69 15.93
N HIS A 270 18.86 31.27 15.96
CA HIS A 270 19.16 32.61 15.47
C HIS A 270 19.83 32.62 14.08
N ALA A 271 19.93 31.46 13.41
CA ALA A 271 20.52 31.40 12.07
C ALA A 271 19.65 32.14 11.04
N PRO A 272 20.24 32.72 9.98
CA PRO A 272 19.49 33.32 8.89
C PRO A 272 18.48 32.34 8.29
N THR A 273 17.30 32.86 7.95
CA THR A 273 16.29 32.12 7.20
C THR A 273 16.77 31.86 5.78
N ALA A 274 16.21 30.81 5.17
CA ALA A 274 16.41 30.50 3.77
C ALA A 274 15.06 30.64 3.06
N ASP A 275 15.03 31.45 2.01
CA ASP A 275 13.82 31.73 1.25
C ASP A 275 13.74 30.79 0.06
N PHE A 276 12.56 30.22 -0.13
CA PHE A 276 12.28 29.25 -1.20
C PHE A 276 10.89 29.50 -1.79
N PRO A 277 10.64 29.08 -3.04
CA PRO A 277 9.34 29.21 -3.67
C PRO A 277 8.23 28.53 -2.87
N GLU A 278 7.01 29.06 -2.98
CA GLU A 278 5.82 28.40 -2.46
C GLU A 278 5.64 27.01 -3.08
N GLY A 279 5.20 26.04 -2.28
CA GLY A 279 5.07 24.64 -2.71
C GLY A 279 6.37 23.83 -2.66
N THR A 280 7.48 24.40 -2.19
CA THR A 280 8.71 23.64 -1.93
C THR A 280 8.47 22.58 -0.85
N GLN A 281 8.80 21.33 -1.18
CA GLN A 281 8.77 20.20 -0.25
C GLN A 281 10.16 19.97 0.35
N TRP A 282 10.23 19.39 1.55
CA TRP A 282 11.50 19.18 2.26
C TRP A 282 11.81 17.71 2.43
N MET A 283 12.86 17.23 1.76
CA MET A 283 13.31 15.84 1.89
C MET A 283 14.26 15.72 3.09
N PRO A 284 13.94 14.91 4.12
CA PRO A 284 14.84 14.69 5.25
C PRO A 284 16.16 14.05 4.83
N ARG A 285 17.25 14.45 5.49
CA ARG A 285 18.58 13.85 5.30
C ARG A 285 19.21 13.43 6.61
N VAL A 286 19.17 14.28 7.62
CA VAL A 286 19.80 14.04 8.92
C VAL A 286 18.99 14.69 10.03
N VAL A 287 18.96 14.09 11.21
CA VAL A 287 18.34 14.69 12.41
C VAL A 287 19.43 14.89 13.47
N GLU A 288 19.58 16.13 13.94
CA GLU A 288 20.56 16.52 14.94
C GLU A 288 19.88 17.35 16.04
N GLY A 289 19.76 16.76 17.24
CA GLY A 289 19.04 17.38 18.35
C GLY A 289 17.61 17.75 17.94
N ASP A 290 17.26 19.03 18.06
CA ASP A 290 15.94 19.57 17.73
C ASP A 290 15.76 19.94 16.23
N TRP A 291 16.76 19.66 15.38
CA TRP A 291 16.78 20.11 13.98
C TRP A 291 16.87 18.94 13.00
N ILE A 292 16.23 19.10 11.83
CA ILE A 292 16.32 18.19 10.69
C ILE A 292 17.04 18.95 9.58
N GLY A 293 18.14 18.40 9.10
CA GLY A 293 18.75 18.80 7.84
C GLY A 293 17.91 18.25 6.70
N VAL A 294 17.42 19.14 5.84
CA VAL A 294 16.54 18.83 4.72
C VAL A 294 17.14 19.35 3.41
N LEU A 295 16.74 18.71 2.31
CA LEU A 295 16.99 19.17 0.96
C LEU A 295 15.68 19.67 0.35
N PRO A 296 15.69 20.81 -0.37
CA PRO A 296 14.51 21.27 -1.08
C PRO A 296 14.20 20.39 -2.28
N LEU A 297 12.91 20.10 -2.46
CA LEU A 297 12.33 19.63 -3.70
C LEU A 297 11.43 20.74 -4.25
N MET A 298 11.87 21.34 -5.34
CA MET A 298 11.19 22.48 -5.95
C MET A 298 9.93 22.04 -6.71
N PRO A 299 8.97 22.95 -6.93
CA PRO A 299 7.75 22.66 -7.71
C PRO A 299 8.02 22.20 -9.14
N ASP A 300 9.16 22.59 -9.74
CA ASP A 300 9.60 22.15 -11.07
C ASP A 300 10.26 20.75 -11.07
N GLY A 301 10.33 20.10 -9.90
CA GLY A 301 10.97 18.80 -9.70
C GLY A 301 12.48 18.87 -9.49
N SER A 302 13.09 20.05 -9.54
CA SER A 302 14.53 20.21 -9.29
C SER A 302 14.87 19.97 -7.81
N ARG A 303 16.08 19.46 -7.58
CA ARG A 303 16.57 19.04 -6.25
C ARG A 303 17.95 19.66 -5.98
N PRO A 304 18.01 20.97 -5.70
CA PRO A 304 19.30 21.59 -5.41
C PRO A 304 19.88 21.02 -4.12
N GLU A 305 21.17 20.67 -4.14
CA GLU A 305 21.90 20.14 -2.97
C GLU A 305 22.30 21.24 -1.98
N ILE A 306 21.34 22.10 -1.63
CA ILE A 306 21.53 23.18 -0.66
C ILE A 306 20.96 22.69 0.67
N PRO A 307 21.79 22.20 1.61
CA PRO A 307 21.31 21.73 2.89
C PRO A 307 20.78 22.90 3.70
N VAL A 308 19.53 22.79 4.12
CA VAL A 308 18.88 23.73 5.02
C VAL A 308 18.30 22.97 6.19
N TRP A 309 17.85 23.69 7.20
CA TRP A 309 17.50 23.13 8.50
C TRP A 309 16.11 23.57 8.91
N LEU A 310 15.29 22.60 9.30
CA LEU A 310 13.98 22.81 9.85
C LEU A 310 13.95 22.33 11.30
N ARG A 311 13.41 23.13 12.21
CA ARG A 311 13.28 22.68 13.59
C ARG A 311 12.12 21.71 13.68
N TRP A 312 12.35 20.50 14.16
CA TRP A 312 11.29 19.50 14.26
C TRP A 312 10.71 19.37 15.65
N ARG A 313 11.43 19.80 16.68
CA ARG A 313 10.95 19.79 18.05
C ARG A 313 11.29 21.06 18.80
N LYS A 314 10.39 21.48 19.67
CA LYS A 314 10.64 22.47 20.72
C LYS A 314 9.70 22.22 21.89
N ASP A 315 10.21 22.32 23.11
CA ASP A 315 9.42 22.21 24.34
C ASP A 315 8.55 20.92 24.41
N GLY A 316 9.10 19.82 23.90
CA GLY A 316 8.43 18.51 23.84
C GLY A 316 7.41 18.35 22.71
N GLN A 317 7.20 19.37 21.88
CA GLN A 317 6.22 19.36 20.79
C GLN A 317 6.88 19.21 19.43
N LEU A 318 6.27 18.42 18.55
CA LEU A 318 6.63 18.40 17.13
C LEU A 318 6.19 19.69 16.45
N LEU A 319 7.07 20.25 15.63
CA LEU A 319 6.85 21.47 14.84
C LEU A 319 6.73 21.19 13.32
N VAL A 320 6.77 19.92 12.95
CA VAL A 320 6.75 19.45 11.56
C VAL A 320 5.69 18.39 11.37
N GLY A 321 5.02 18.45 10.22
CA GLY A 321 4.27 17.34 9.66
C GLY A 321 5.16 16.55 8.70
N TRP A 322 4.67 15.39 8.28
CA TRP A 322 5.42 14.46 7.46
C TRP A 322 4.52 13.65 6.55
N ASP A 323 5.10 13.22 5.43
CA ASP A 323 4.51 12.28 4.50
C ASP A 323 5.41 11.05 4.38
N TYR A 324 4.89 9.89 4.78
CA TYR A 324 5.65 8.64 4.81
C TYR A 324 5.85 8.06 3.41
N PHE A 325 4.93 8.35 2.49
CA PHE A 325 4.96 7.93 1.10
C PHE A 325 4.83 9.18 0.21
N MET A 326 5.58 9.21 -0.88
CA MET A 326 5.47 10.24 -1.92
C MET A 326 4.43 9.86 -2.97
#